data_AF-A0A7K4KB85-F1
#
_entry.id   AF-A0A7K4KB85-F1
#
_cell.length_a   1.000
_cell.length_b   1.000
_cell.length_c   1.000
_cell.angle_alpha   90.00
_cell.angle_beta   90.00
_cell.angle_gamma   90.00
#
_symmetry.space_group_name_H-M   'P 1'
#
loop_
_entity.id
_entity.type
_entity.pdbx_description
1 polymer ?
#
loop_
_entity_poly.entity_id
_entity_poly.type
_entity_poly.pdbx_seq_one_letter_code
_entity_poly.pdbx_strand_id
1 'polypeptide(L)'
;DMAEPIQQLTRNNSPQERQSIPFTVMQRKEKLGDLLYEKRQYGKAKWACIKMKEKQYEQSICLGFMKLMRYICEQNSSGLYLGITIPIVTIVHTDESRSAVTRAVTVAYYLPEALQEEPPRPFDDDIVIEEWPPTIVYSR
;
A
#
# COMPACT_ATOMS: atom_id res chain seq x y z
N ASP A 1 -17.47 -12.45 3.16
CA ASP A 1 -16.68 -13.42 3.91
C ASP A 1 -15.19 -13.16 3.63
N MET A 2 -14.30 -13.30 4.61
CA MET A 2 -12.84 -13.09 4.45
C MET A 2 -12.05 -14.40 4.36
N ALA A 3 -12.71 -15.55 4.54
CA ALA A 3 -12.06 -16.86 4.52
C ALA A 3 -11.35 -17.14 3.18
N GLU A 4 -12.00 -16.81 2.06
CA GLU A 4 -11.49 -17.08 0.72
C GLU A 4 -10.24 -16.25 0.37
N PRO A 5 -10.22 -14.90 0.51
CA PRO A 5 -8.98 -14.13 0.34
C PRO A 5 -7.83 -14.59 1.23
N ILE A 6 -8.12 -14.96 2.49
CA ILE A 6 -7.09 -15.47 3.42
C ILE A 6 -6.52 -16.81 2.96
N GLN A 7 -7.35 -17.72 2.46
CA GLN A 7 -6.92 -19.01 1.93
C GLN A 7 -6.10 -18.86 0.65
N GLN A 8 -6.54 -18.00 -0.28
CA GLN A 8 -5.82 -17.68 -1.51
C GLN A 8 -4.45 -17.07 -1.22
N LEU A 9 -4.39 -16.13 -0.27
CA LEU A 9 -3.11 -15.62 0.24
C LEU A 9 -2.28 -16.75 0.80
N THR A 10 -2.78 -17.54 1.74
CA THR A 10 -1.99 -18.62 2.36
C THR A 10 -1.42 -19.59 1.32
N ARG A 11 -2.13 -19.82 0.22
CA ARG A 11 -1.68 -20.65 -0.90
C ARG A 11 -0.62 -19.99 -1.78
N ASN A 12 -0.73 -18.69 -2.02
CA ASN A 12 0.08 -17.93 -2.99
C ASN A 12 1.09 -16.96 -2.34
N ASN A 13 1.21 -16.96 -1.01
CA ASN A 13 1.98 -15.99 -0.22
C ASN A 13 3.22 -16.62 0.40
N SER A 14 4.06 -17.23 -0.44
CA SER A 14 5.41 -17.60 -0.01
C SER A 14 6.19 -16.30 0.25
N PRO A 15 6.90 -16.15 1.39
CA PRO A 15 7.69 -14.95 1.68
C PRO A 15 8.71 -14.59 0.59
N GLN A 16 9.17 -15.59 -0.17
CA GLN A 16 10.10 -15.44 -1.29
C GLN A 16 9.45 -14.82 -2.55
N GLU A 17 8.12 -14.87 -2.66
CA GLU A 17 7.36 -14.36 -3.81
C GLU A 17 6.87 -12.92 -3.59
N ARG A 18 7.02 -12.38 -2.37
CA ARG A 18 6.64 -11.00 -2.06
C ARG A 18 7.61 -10.04 -2.72
N GLN A 19 7.09 -9.14 -3.55
CA GLN A 19 7.89 -8.11 -4.18
C GLN A 19 8.03 -6.91 -3.25
N SER A 20 9.26 -6.50 -2.96
CA SER A 20 9.50 -5.22 -2.28
C SER A 20 9.38 -4.08 -3.28
N ILE A 21 8.80 -2.97 -2.84
CA ILE A 21 8.69 -1.76 -3.67
C ILE A 21 10.11 -1.26 -4.02
N PRO A 22 10.44 -1.00 -5.29
CA PRO A 22 11.77 -0.54 -5.68
C PRO A 22 12.05 0.88 -5.16
N PHE A 23 13.23 1.06 -4.56
CA PHE A 23 13.73 2.37 -4.14
C PHE A 23 15.25 2.46 -4.22
N THR A 24 15.76 3.69 -4.29
CA THR A 24 17.19 3.99 -4.17
C THR A 24 17.47 4.64 -2.82
N VAL A 25 18.47 4.15 -2.08
CA VAL A 25 18.93 4.82 -0.85
C VAL A 25 19.77 6.03 -1.24
N MET A 26 19.30 7.23 -0.88
CA MET A 26 19.97 8.50 -1.15
C MET A 26 20.94 8.87 -0.03
N GLN A 27 20.58 8.58 1.22
CA GLN A 27 21.39 8.93 2.38
C GLN A 27 21.05 8.01 3.56
N ARG A 28 22.05 7.69 4.38
CA ARG A 28 21.88 7.10 5.71
C ARG A 28 22.39 8.06 6.75
N LYS A 29 21.65 8.23 7.84
CA LYS A 29 22.12 8.97 9.02
C LYS A 29 22.23 8.00 10.19
N GLU A 30 23.43 7.91 10.75
CA GLU A 30 23.74 7.04 11.87
C GLU A 30 24.29 7.86 13.05
N LYS A 31 24.08 7.37 14.27
CA LYS A 31 24.69 7.94 15.48
C LYS A 31 25.07 6.80 16.42
N LEU A 32 26.36 6.72 16.79
CA LEU A 32 26.90 5.69 17.67
C LEU A 32 26.62 4.25 17.20
N GLY A 33 26.57 4.02 15.87
CA GLY A 33 26.26 2.72 15.29
C GLY A 33 24.77 2.46 15.08
N ASP A 34 23.87 3.30 15.62
CA ASP A 34 22.44 3.18 15.42
C ASP A 34 21.97 3.96 14.18
N LEU A 35 21.24 3.29 13.30
CA LEU A 35 20.56 3.93 12.17
C LEU A 35 19.43 4.82 12.68
N LEU A 36 19.56 6.14 12.45
CA LEU A 36 18.55 7.11 12.81
C LEU A 36 17.48 7.23 11.73
N TYR A 37 17.88 7.31 10.46
CA TYR A 37 16.97 7.24 9.32
C TYR A 37 17.72 6.94 8.01
N GLU A 38 16.97 6.45 7.02
CA GLU A 38 17.35 6.42 5.60
C GLU A 38 16.49 7.38 4.81
N LYS A 39 17.12 8.17 3.94
CA LYS A 39 16.44 8.90 2.88
C LYS A 39 16.35 7.99 1.66
N ARG A 40 15.14 7.61 1.27
CA ARG A 40 14.85 6.74 0.13
C ARG A 40 14.15 7.51 -0.97
N GLN A 41 14.54 7.28 -2.22
CA GLN A 41 13.85 7.79 -3.40
C GLN A 41 13.05 6.65 -4.04
N TYR A 42 11.75 6.88 -4.18
CA TYR A 42 10.82 6.00 -4.89
C TYR A 42 10.51 6.60 -6.26
N GLY A 43 10.39 5.73 -7.27
CA GLY A 43 10.01 6.12 -8.62
C GLY A 43 8.54 6.53 -8.74
N LYS A 44 8.15 7.01 -9.92
CA LYS A 44 6.75 7.17 -10.29
C LYS A 44 6.10 5.80 -10.41
N ALA A 45 4.90 5.61 -9.87
CA ALA A 45 4.22 4.33 -9.92
C ALA A 45 2.71 4.47 -9.71
N LYS A 46 1.94 3.51 -10.21
CA LYS A 46 0.52 3.32 -9.93
C LYS A 46 0.32 2.51 -8.66
N TRP A 47 -0.64 2.96 -7.87
CA TRP A 47 -1.05 2.37 -6.60
C TRP A 47 -2.56 2.17 -6.59
N ALA A 48 -3.02 1.05 -6.04
CA ALA A 48 -4.42 0.92 -5.67
C ALA A 48 -4.62 1.56 -4.29
N CYS A 49 -5.44 2.60 -4.23
CA CYS A 49 -5.65 3.42 -3.05
C CYS A 49 -7.11 3.35 -2.60
N ILE A 50 -7.30 3.27 -1.28
CA ILE A 50 -8.62 3.36 -0.67
C ILE A 50 -8.62 4.37 0.47
N LYS A 51 -9.59 5.29 0.45
CA LYS A 51 -9.76 6.33 1.47
C LYS A 51 -10.84 5.87 2.46
N MET A 52 -10.47 5.72 3.73
CA MET A 52 -11.36 5.24 4.79
C MET A 52 -11.46 6.27 5.90
N LYS A 53 -12.66 6.39 6.49
CA LYS A 53 -12.91 7.30 7.62
C LYS A 53 -13.96 6.69 8.56
N GLU A 54 -13.52 5.74 9.36
CA GLU A 54 -14.34 5.10 10.39
C GLU A 54 -14.27 5.85 11.72
N LYS A 55 -15.04 5.36 12.70
CA LYS A 55 -15.05 5.92 14.06
C LYS A 55 -13.67 5.81 14.72
N GLN A 56 -12.99 4.69 14.51
CA GLN A 56 -11.64 4.40 15.02
C GLN A 56 -10.63 4.35 13.85
N TYR A 57 -9.40 4.78 14.14
CA TYR A 57 -8.30 4.77 13.18
C TYR A 57 -7.96 3.35 12.73
N GLU A 58 -7.88 2.42 13.68
CA GLU A 58 -7.58 1.01 13.46
C GLU A 58 -8.63 0.34 12.59
N GLN A 59 -9.91 0.67 12.80
CA GLN A 59 -11.01 0.18 11.95
C GLN A 59 -10.86 0.65 10.51
N SER A 60 -10.46 1.91 10.31
CA SER A 60 -10.25 2.48 8.96
C SER A 60 -9.13 1.75 8.22
N ILE A 61 -8.02 1.46 8.91
CA ILE A 61 -6.91 0.68 8.34
C ILE A 61 -7.35 -0.74 8.02
N CYS A 62 -7.96 -1.44 8.98
CA CYS A 62 -8.37 -2.83 8.82
C CYS A 62 -9.36 -2.99 7.66
N LEU A 63 -10.36 -2.11 7.57
CA LEU A 63 -11.35 -2.16 6.50
C LEU A 63 -10.74 -1.85 5.13
N GLY A 64 -9.88 -0.84 5.05
CA GLY A 64 -9.15 -0.51 3.82
C GLY A 64 -8.24 -1.65 3.36
N PHE A 65 -7.50 -2.26 4.30
CA PHE A 65 -6.67 -3.43 4.03
C PHE A 65 -7.51 -4.60 3.52
N MET A 66 -8.62 -4.94 4.18
CA MET A 66 -9.49 -6.05 3.74
C MET A 66 -10.04 -5.84 2.32
N LYS A 67 -10.44 -4.61 1.97
CA LYS A 67 -10.90 -4.26 0.62
C LYS A 67 -9.79 -4.42 -0.42
N LEU A 68 -8.59 -3.90 -0.14
CA LEU A 68 -7.44 -4.11 -1.00
C LEU A 68 -7.07 -5.58 -1.14
N MET A 69 -7.15 -6.38 -0.07
CA MET A 69 -6.87 -7.81 -0.16
C MET A 69 -7.84 -8.53 -1.09
N ARG A 70 -9.13 -8.16 -1.10
CA ARG A 70 -10.09 -8.70 -2.07
C ARG A 70 -9.70 -8.34 -3.51
N TYR A 71 -9.32 -7.09 -3.76
CA TYR A 71 -8.83 -6.66 -5.07
C TYR A 71 -7.60 -7.46 -5.52
N ILE A 72 -6.62 -7.65 -4.64
CA ILE A 72 -5.40 -8.43 -4.91
C ILE A 72 -5.76 -9.91 -5.15
N CYS A 73 -6.75 -10.44 -4.44
CA CYS A 73 -7.21 -11.82 -4.50
C CYS A 73 -8.40 -11.97 -5.46
N GLU A 74 -8.15 -11.73 -6.74
CA GLU A 74 -9.05 -12.06 -7.87
C GLU A 74 -10.32 -11.21 -8.00
N GLN A 75 -10.67 -10.33 -7.05
CA GLN A 75 -11.82 -9.40 -7.19
C GLN A 75 -11.44 -8.15 -7.98
N ASN A 76 -10.97 -8.37 -9.19
CA ASN A 76 -10.56 -7.36 -10.15
C ASN A 76 -10.86 -7.86 -11.58
N SER A 77 -10.77 -6.99 -12.58
CA SER A 77 -11.15 -7.30 -13.96
C SER A 77 -10.36 -8.43 -14.62
N SER A 78 -9.17 -8.77 -14.12
CA SER A 78 -8.39 -9.90 -14.65
C SER A 78 -8.86 -11.25 -14.10
N GLY A 79 -9.56 -11.27 -12.95
CA GLY A 79 -9.92 -12.49 -12.25
C GLY A 79 -8.71 -13.26 -11.70
N LEU A 80 -7.52 -12.64 -11.66
CA LEU A 80 -6.27 -13.26 -11.21
C LEU A 80 -5.79 -12.69 -9.88
N TYR A 81 -5.00 -13.49 -9.18
CA TYR A 81 -4.21 -13.04 -8.05
C TYR A 81 -3.10 -12.10 -8.54
N LEU A 82 -3.08 -10.87 -8.03
CA LEU A 82 -2.19 -9.82 -8.53
C LEU A 82 -0.76 -9.94 -8.00
N GLY A 83 -0.52 -10.71 -6.94
CA GLY A 83 0.78 -10.79 -6.25
C GLY A 83 0.88 -9.75 -5.13
N ILE A 84 1.40 -10.14 -3.97
CA ILE A 84 1.55 -9.20 -2.84
C ILE A 84 2.85 -8.42 -2.95
N THR A 85 2.76 -7.12 -2.74
CA THR A 85 3.92 -6.22 -2.62
C THR A 85 4.01 -5.70 -1.21
N ILE A 86 5.24 -5.50 -0.73
CA ILE A 86 5.49 -4.99 0.62
C ILE A 86 6.33 -3.70 0.59
N PRO A 87 6.02 -2.71 1.44
CA PRO A 87 4.90 -2.69 2.40
C PRO A 87 3.54 -2.32 1.75
N ILE A 88 2.45 -2.65 2.45
CA ILE A 88 1.17 -1.92 2.29
C ILE A 88 1.28 -0.63 3.08
N VAL A 89 1.03 0.51 2.45
CA VAL A 89 1.24 1.83 3.03
C VAL A 89 -0.07 2.34 3.64
N THR A 90 0.02 2.94 4.83
CA THR A 90 -1.08 3.75 5.38
C THR A 90 -0.63 5.21 5.45
N ILE A 91 -1.35 6.08 4.76
CA ILE A 91 -1.16 7.53 4.80
C ILE A 91 -2.16 8.10 5.81
N VAL A 92 -1.63 8.81 6.79
CA VAL A 92 -2.42 9.53 7.80
C VAL A 92 -2.60 10.96 7.33
N HIS A 93 -3.84 11.41 7.22
CA HIS A 93 -4.15 12.78 6.81
C HIS A 93 -4.28 13.69 8.03
N THR A 94 -3.72 14.89 7.97
CA THR A 94 -3.89 15.93 8.99
C THR A 94 -4.92 16.97 8.55
N ASP A 95 -5.44 17.74 9.50
CA ASP A 95 -6.21 18.95 9.19
C ASP A 95 -5.37 19.98 8.40
N GLU A 96 -6.03 21.01 7.87
CA GLU A 96 -5.38 22.05 7.06
C GLU A 96 -4.25 22.76 7.81
N SER A 97 -4.43 22.97 9.12
CA SER A 97 -3.44 23.55 10.04
C SER A 97 -2.33 22.57 10.43
N ARG A 98 -2.40 21.29 10.02
CA ARG A 98 -1.48 20.21 10.39
C ARG A 98 -1.30 20.05 11.90
N SER A 99 -2.28 20.52 12.67
CA SER A 99 -2.29 20.51 14.13
C SER A 99 -2.88 19.24 14.70
N ALA A 100 -3.75 18.57 13.96
CA ALA A 100 -4.39 17.33 14.39
C ALA A 100 -4.43 16.29 13.26
N VAL A 101 -4.21 15.04 13.65
CA VAL A 101 -4.49 13.89 12.78
C VAL A 101 -5.98 13.77 12.59
N THR A 102 -6.42 13.70 11.33
CA THR A 102 -7.80 13.37 11.01
C THR A 102 -8.02 11.86 11.15
N ARG A 103 -9.27 11.46 11.31
CA ARG A 103 -9.65 10.03 11.27
C ARG A 103 -9.56 9.43 9.86
N ALA A 104 -9.30 10.26 8.84
CA ALA A 104 -9.20 9.79 7.47
C ALA A 104 -7.81 9.19 7.23
N VAL A 105 -7.79 8.01 6.63
CA VAL A 105 -6.57 7.32 6.21
C VAL A 105 -6.68 6.93 4.74
N THR A 106 -5.55 6.87 4.06
CA THR A 106 -5.45 6.16 2.78
C THR A 106 -4.64 4.91 2.97
N VAL A 107 -5.22 3.75 2.69
CA VAL A 107 -4.45 2.50 2.59
C VAL A 107 -4.09 2.32 1.12
N ALA A 108 -2.85 1.97 0.83
CA ALA A 108 -2.34 1.90 -0.53
C ALA A 108 -1.49 0.65 -0.76
N TYR A 109 -1.75 0.00 -1.89
CA TYR A 109 -1.03 -1.17 -2.40
C TYR A 109 -0.29 -0.77 -3.68
N TYR A 110 1.02 -1.04 -3.71
CA TYR A 110 1.83 -0.85 -4.90
C TYR A 110 1.48 -1.93 -5.91
N LEU A 111 1.18 -1.55 -7.15
CA LEU A 111 0.95 -2.55 -8.20
C LEU A 111 2.31 -3.15 -8.61
N PRO A 112 2.47 -4.48 -8.66
CA PRO A 112 3.66 -5.15 -9.18
C PRO A 112 4.09 -4.58 -10.53
N GLU A 113 5.39 -4.64 -10.81
CA GLU A 113 5.98 -4.02 -12.01
C GLU A 113 5.26 -4.43 -13.30
N ALA A 114 4.89 -5.72 -13.41
CA ALA A 114 4.17 -6.27 -14.56
C ALA A 114 2.76 -5.68 -14.77
N LEU A 115 2.18 -5.03 -13.76
CA LEU A 115 0.83 -4.44 -13.78
C LEU A 115 0.85 -2.90 -13.80
N GLN A 116 2.04 -2.27 -13.84
CA GLN A 116 2.17 -0.81 -13.83
C GLN A 116 1.62 -0.16 -15.11
N GLU A 117 1.81 -0.77 -16.27
CA GLU A 117 1.32 -0.26 -17.57
C GLU A 117 -0.21 -0.33 -17.64
N GLU A 118 -0.78 -1.52 -17.42
CA GLU A 118 -2.22 -1.79 -17.52
C GLU A 118 -2.76 -2.43 -16.22
N PRO A 119 -3.12 -1.61 -15.22
CA PRO A 119 -3.60 -2.12 -13.95
C PRO A 119 -5.00 -2.74 -14.08
N PRO A 120 -5.24 -3.94 -13.51
CA PRO A 120 -6.57 -4.53 -13.49
C PRO A 120 -7.57 -3.61 -12.79
N ARG A 121 -8.74 -3.40 -13.39
CA ARG A 121 -9.77 -2.51 -12.85
C ARG A 121 -10.36 -3.13 -11.58
N PRO A 122 -10.46 -2.40 -10.45
CA PRO A 122 -11.17 -2.88 -9.27
C PRO A 122 -12.67 -2.97 -9.52
N PHE A 123 -13.33 -3.93 -8.88
CA PHE A 123 -14.81 -4.00 -8.84
C PHE A 123 -15.42 -3.23 -7.66
N ASP A 124 -14.63 -2.98 -6.61
CA ASP A 124 -15.01 -2.12 -5.49
C ASP A 124 -14.72 -0.66 -5.89
N ASP A 125 -15.77 0.14 -6.03
CA ASP A 125 -15.67 1.55 -6.48
C ASP A 125 -14.92 2.44 -5.47
N ASP A 126 -14.72 2.00 -4.22
CA ASP A 126 -13.91 2.71 -3.24
C ASP A 126 -12.39 2.60 -3.53
N ILE A 127 -11.98 1.66 -4.38
CA ILE A 127 -10.59 1.47 -4.78
C ILE A 127 -10.32 2.27 -6.04
N VAL A 128 -9.40 3.23 -5.94
CA VAL A 128 -8.99 4.08 -7.04
C VAL A 128 -7.54 3.76 -7.39
N ILE A 129 -7.26 3.57 -8.68
CA ILE A 129 -5.88 3.48 -9.15
C ILE A 129 -5.33 4.91 -9.33
N GLU A 130 -4.35 5.27 -8.52
CA GLU A 130 -3.70 6.58 -8.54
C GLU A 130 -2.25 6.45 -9.04
N GLU A 131 -1.79 7.38 -9.89
CA GLU A 131 -0.36 7.50 -10.23
C GLU A 131 0.30 8.46 -9.23
N TRP A 132 1.22 7.94 -8.43
CA TRP A 132 2.00 8.73 -7.48
C TRP A 132 3.30 9.20 -8.15
N PRO A 133 3.69 10.47 -7.98
CA PRO A 133 4.93 11.00 -8.54
C PRO A 133 6.16 10.45 -7.82
N PRO A 134 7.36 10.57 -8.41
CA PRO A 134 8.60 10.25 -7.71
C PRO A 134 8.67 10.99 -6.37
N THR A 135 8.94 10.25 -5.30
CA THR A 135 8.81 10.76 -3.93
C THR A 135 10.02 10.40 -3.09
N ILE A 136 10.44 11.33 -2.24
CA ILE A 136 11.47 11.12 -1.23
C ILE A 136 10.82 10.83 0.11
N VAL A 137 11.16 9.70 0.71
CA VAL A 137 10.67 9.27 2.03
C VAL A 137 11.84 9.14 2.99
N TYR A 138 11.67 9.66 4.20
CA TYR A 138 12.59 9.41 5.32
C TYR A 138 12.01 8.24 6.12
N SER A 139 12.69 7.10 6.08
CA SER A 139 12.31 5.88 6.80
C SER A 139 13.20 5.70 8.02
N ARG A 140 12.66 5.17 9.11
CA ARG A 140 13.41 4.73 10.28
C ARG A 140 13.06 3.28 10.61
#